data_AF-A0A1V9EEP2-F1
#
_entry.id   AF-A0A1V9EEP2-F1
#
_cell.length_a   1.000
_cell.length_b   1.000
_cell.length_c   1.000
_cell.angle_alpha   90.00
_cell.angle_beta   90.00
_cell.angle_gamma   90.00
#
_symmetry.space_group_name_H-M   'P 1'
#
loop_
_entity.id
_entity.type
_entity.pdbx_description
1 polymer ?
#
loop_
_entity_poly.entity_id
_entity_poly.type
_entity_poly.pdbx_seq_one_letter_code
_entity_poly.pdbx_strand_id
1 'polypeptide(L)'
;MKKILFCVLLLAIAGACKRDFLNTKPLDKVSSTDAWKDGALAESFITGIYAGLGQGGFDEQMLAVLSDEAVFTHPGRGINIVNEGTLNPSNIGWVNVNYRWGKDASNNDMYAKIRQANLALENLRIATFEDKTLNDRLQGEAHFMRAFFYQQLIRYYGGVPIIDRSYGLGEDYSVTRNTWEECVNFVLRECDSAILLLKGKTVALGRASDLAAMALKSRMLLYTASDLHDMPTARSKSAVISGYAKPELLGYTGGDRIARWTAAKNAAKALMDANPLKGYKLNLTAPVSAADGKRNYVSLAMGGGSKSADVDKSAESEILFGRYWTINKDESSGMYVGLTNGPNGYHNWAGNTPVQLLVDDYEMMDGTQFSWSNPTQKAQPYANRDPRFYASILYDGADWKPRDKISGNVDPANQIQTGKYDQGGGVFLPGLDTRSSSIENWNGSWTGYYVRKFTDPDPDLVDNTTRQTIPWPFFRYTEVVMNYIEACIELGEESEARTWLNRIRFRAGMPAVTETGAALKERYRNERRIELAYEDQRYHDCRRWMIAPATLGRKLVYIDVVARLKAGASFAAPYKHDETKYNYTYTPLEVNSQEDRKWDDKMYYRPIPQDEMNTNLKLIQNPGYN
;
A
#
# COMPACT_ATOMS: atom_id res chain seq x y z
N MET A 1 -40.81 65.15 37.17
CA MET A 1 -40.65 63.69 36.92
C MET A 1 -40.33 63.32 35.46
N LYS A 2 -40.95 63.92 34.44
CA LYS A 2 -40.66 63.60 33.02
C LYS A 2 -39.21 63.84 32.54
N LYS A 3 -38.50 64.85 33.09
CA LYS A 3 -37.08 65.13 32.73
C LYS A 3 -36.07 64.16 33.37
N ILE A 4 -36.39 63.61 34.56
CA ILE A 4 -35.54 62.62 35.24
C ILE A 4 -35.70 61.25 34.56
N LEU A 5 -36.91 60.91 34.12
CA LEU A 5 -37.17 59.68 33.38
C LEU A 5 -36.44 59.66 32.02
N PHE A 6 -36.32 60.81 31.35
CA PHE A 6 -35.60 60.92 30.09
C PHE A 6 -34.07 60.78 30.26
N CYS A 7 -33.50 61.34 31.33
CA CYS A 7 -32.08 61.16 31.64
C CYS A 7 -31.74 59.72 32.07
N VAL A 8 -32.64 59.05 32.81
CA VAL A 8 -32.46 57.63 33.18
C VAL A 8 -32.58 56.72 31.95
N LEU A 9 -33.45 57.04 31.00
CA LEU A 9 -33.57 56.30 29.72
C LEU A 9 -32.34 56.48 28.81
N LEU A 10 -31.73 57.68 28.80
CA LEU A 10 -30.50 57.95 28.04
C LEU A 10 -29.25 57.31 28.66
N LEU A 11 -29.16 57.21 30.00
CA LEU A 11 -28.11 56.48 30.70
C LEU A 11 -28.22 54.95 30.55
N ALA A 12 -29.42 54.41 30.35
CA ALA A 12 -29.63 52.98 30.09
C ALA A 12 -29.16 52.56 28.67
N ILE A 13 -29.19 53.46 27.69
CA ILE A 13 -28.75 53.18 26.31
C ILE A 13 -27.21 53.18 26.20
N ALA A 14 -26.50 53.91 27.08
CA ALA A 14 -25.03 53.94 27.10
C ALA A 14 -24.40 52.63 27.64
N GLY A 15 -25.15 51.80 28.37
CA GLY A 15 -24.69 50.49 28.87
C GLY A 15 -24.93 49.30 27.93
N ALA A 16 -25.69 49.50 26.84
CA ALA A 16 -26.14 48.43 25.96
C ALA A 16 -25.13 48.02 24.86
N CYS A 17 -24.02 48.74 24.72
CA CYS A 17 -22.94 48.39 23.78
C CYS A 17 -21.79 47.65 24.48
N LYS A 18 -22.07 46.56 25.22
CA LYS A 18 -21.03 45.57 25.52
C LYS A 18 -20.77 44.75 24.26
N ARG A 19 -19.83 45.21 23.41
CA ARG A 19 -19.42 44.52 22.16
C ARG A 19 -18.92 43.08 22.42
N ASP A 20 -18.51 42.77 23.65
CA ASP A 20 -18.04 41.43 24.04
C ASP A 20 -19.14 40.36 24.10
N PHE A 21 -20.42 40.72 24.21
CA PHE A 21 -21.52 39.73 24.19
C PHE A 21 -21.65 39.02 22.83
N LEU A 22 -21.24 39.69 21.74
CA LEU A 22 -21.23 39.14 20.39
C LEU A 22 -19.89 38.47 20.03
N ASN A 23 -18.85 38.62 20.85
CA ASN A 23 -17.57 37.91 20.74
C ASN A 23 -17.64 36.57 21.49
N THR A 24 -18.64 35.74 21.18
CA THR A 24 -18.67 34.38 21.68
C THR A 24 -17.65 33.55 20.90
N LYS A 25 -16.58 33.11 21.57
CA LYS A 25 -15.72 32.05 21.02
C LYS A 25 -16.57 30.78 20.91
N PRO A 26 -16.52 30.04 19.79
CA PRO A 26 -17.16 28.73 19.73
C PRO A 26 -16.61 27.87 20.87
N LEU A 27 -17.47 27.39 21.75
CA LEU A 27 -17.06 26.60 22.92
C LEU A 27 -16.53 25.20 22.51
N ASP A 28 -16.83 24.79 21.27
CA ASP A 28 -16.47 23.52 20.65
C ASP A 28 -15.29 23.63 19.68
N LYS A 29 -14.77 24.84 19.40
CA LYS A 29 -13.68 25.04 18.43
C LYS A 29 -12.61 25.99 18.97
N VAL A 30 -11.37 25.55 18.85
CA VAL A 30 -10.20 26.39 19.10
C VAL A 30 -10.09 27.42 17.97
N SER A 31 -9.90 28.70 18.30
CA SER A 31 -9.66 29.72 17.27
C SER A 31 -8.34 29.45 16.55
N SER A 32 -8.27 29.68 15.23
CA SER A 32 -7.02 29.47 14.48
C SER A 32 -5.85 30.26 15.07
N THR A 33 -6.09 31.43 15.67
CA THR A 33 -5.05 32.22 16.33
C THR A 33 -4.59 31.67 17.67
N ASP A 34 -5.45 30.94 18.39
CA ASP A 34 -5.09 30.37 19.71
C ASP A 34 -4.35 29.03 19.56
N ALA A 35 -4.61 28.28 18.49
CA ALA A 35 -3.96 26.99 18.22
C ALA A 35 -2.42 27.09 18.10
N TRP A 36 -1.89 28.25 17.67
CA TRP A 36 -0.45 28.47 17.47
C TRP A 36 0.23 29.20 18.63
N LYS A 37 -0.52 29.49 19.70
CA LYS A 37 0.02 30.03 20.95
C LYS A 37 0.28 28.94 21.98
N ASP A 38 -0.23 27.73 21.75
CA ASP A 38 -0.15 26.57 22.62
C ASP A 38 0.42 25.38 21.87
N GLY A 39 1.49 24.77 22.39
CA GLY A 39 2.18 23.67 21.74
C GLY A 39 1.33 22.41 21.57
N ALA A 40 0.45 22.10 22.53
CA ALA A 40 -0.41 20.93 22.48
C ALA A 40 -1.52 21.09 21.43
N LEU A 41 -2.08 22.30 21.31
CA LEU A 41 -3.06 22.60 20.26
C LEU A 41 -2.43 22.57 18.86
N ALA A 42 -1.20 23.11 18.72
CA ALA A 42 -0.44 23.00 17.48
C ALA A 42 -0.16 21.53 17.11
N GLU A 43 0.26 20.71 18.08
CA GLU A 43 0.49 19.28 17.87
C GLU A 43 -0.80 18.52 17.48
N SER A 44 -1.94 18.88 18.09
CA SER A 44 -3.24 18.33 17.72
C SER A 44 -3.60 18.65 16.26
N PHE A 45 -3.33 19.89 15.80
CA PHE A 45 -3.53 20.27 14.41
C PHE A 45 -2.65 19.41 13.47
N ILE A 46 -1.36 19.25 13.77
CA ILE A 46 -0.46 18.38 12.98
C ILE A 46 -0.96 16.94 12.95
N THR A 47 -1.43 16.42 14.08
CA THR A 47 -2.01 15.07 14.17
C THR A 47 -3.22 14.90 13.24
N GLY A 48 -4.03 15.95 13.02
CA GLY A 48 -5.12 15.95 12.05
C GLY A 48 -4.68 15.80 10.58
N ILE A 49 -3.46 16.22 10.24
CA ILE A 49 -2.88 16.04 8.89
C ILE A 49 -2.61 14.55 8.64
N TYR A 50 -2.15 13.80 9.64
CA TYR A 50 -1.92 12.35 9.55
C TYR A 50 -3.20 11.56 9.26
N ALA A 51 -4.40 12.10 9.51
CA ALA A 51 -5.64 11.46 9.08
C ALA A 51 -5.73 11.28 7.55
N GLY A 52 -4.93 12.05 6.79
CA GLY A 52 -4.75 11.85 5.34
C GLY A 52 -4.10 10.52 4.96
N LEU A 53 -3.54 9.77 5.92
CA LEU A 53 -2.97 8.44 5.70
C LEU A 53 -4.03 7.33 5.71
N GLY A 54 -5.28 7.62 6.11
CA GLY A 54 -6.36 6.65 6.16
C GLY A 54 -6.01 5.42 7.00
N GLN A 55 -6.32 4.24 6.46
CA GLN A 55 -5.95 2.94 7.03
C GLN A 55 -4.59 2.43 6.52
N GLY A 56 -3.77 3.32 5.96
CA GLY A 56 -2.56 2.92 5.27
C GLY A 56 -2.88 2.20 3.98
N GLY A 57 -2.67 0.89 3.96
CA GLY A 57 -3.09 0.00 2.88
C GLY A 57 -3.99 -1.13 3.34
N PHE A 58 -4.47 -1.11 4.60
CA PHE A 58 -5.43 -2.09 5.14
C PHE A 58 -6.89 -1.70 4.88
N ASP A 59 -7.14 -1.09 3.73
CA ASP A 59 -8.49 -0.87 3.26
C ASP A 59 -9.09 -2.19 2.74
N GLU A 60 -10.42 -2.30 2.76
CA GLU A 60 -11.10 -3.49 2.22
C GLU A 60 -10.73 -3.73 0.75
N GLN A 61 -10.65 -2.66 -0.05
CA GLN A 61 -10.03 -2.69 -1.37
C GLN A 61 -8.58 -2.23 -1.23
N MET A 62 -7.62 -3.13 -1.39
CA MET A 62 -6.19 -2.80 -1.39
C MET A 62 -5.73 -2.40 -2.80
N LEU A 63 -4.61 -1.70 -2.94
CA LEU A 63 -4.07 -1.39 -4.28
C LEU A 63 -3.69 -2.65 -5.06
N ALA A 64 -3.44 -3.77 -4.37
CA ALA A 64 -3.15 -5.08 -4.94
C ALA A 64 -4.19 -5.53 -5.99
N VAL A 65 -5.48 -5.19 -5.81
CA VAL A 65 -6.54 -5.59 -6.75
C VAL A 65 -6.57 -4.78 -8.04
N LEU A 66 -5.83 -3.66 -8.10
CA LEU A 66 -5.53 -2.94 -9.35
C LEU A 66 -4.24 -3.44 -10.02
N SER A 67 -3.76 -4.61 -9.61
CA SER A 67 -2.52 -5.19 -10.12
C SER A 67 -2.63 -6.69 -10.38
N ASP A 68 -1.56 -7.31 -10.86
CA ASP A 68 -1.45 -8.74 -11.08
C ASP A 68 -1.16 -9.55 -9.79
N GLU A 69 -1.47 -9.00 -8.62
CA GLU A 69 -1.39 -9.69 -7.32
C GLU A 69 -2.71 -10.33 -6.91
N ALA A 70 -3.83 -9.61 -7.08
CA ALA A 70 -5.10 -10.00 -6.49
C ALA A 70 -6.30 -9.69 -7.40
N VAL A 71 -7.44 -10.33 -7.12
CA VAL A 71 -8.76 -9.92 -7.60
C VAL A 71 -9.64 -9.59 -6.40
N PHE A 72 -10.48 -8.55 -6.55
CA PHE A 72 -11.40 -8.15 -5.50
C PHE A 72 -12.66 -9.01 -5.54
N THR A 73 -13.09 -9.56 -4.40
CA THR A 73 -14.20 -10.54 -4.36
C THR A 73 -15.57 -9.92 -4.59
N HIS A 74 -15.80 -8.68 -4.14
CA HIS A 74 -17.13 -8.07 -4.21
C HIS A 74 -17.28 -7.14 -5.42
N PRO A 75 -18.18 -7.43 -6.37
CA PRO A 75 -18.34 -6.62 -7.57
C PRO A 75 -18.91 -5.22 -7.24
N GLY A 76 -18.85 -4.32 -8.22
CA GLY A 76 -19.51 -3.00 -8.12
C GLY A 76 -18.72 -1.94 -7.34
N ARG A 77 -17.45 -2.17 -7.01
CA ARG A 77 -16.57 -1.18 -6.34
C ARG A 77 -15.72 -0.33 -7.30
N GLY A 78 -15.88 -0.51 -8.60
CA GLY A 78 -15.16 0.24 -9.64
C GLY A 78 -13.73 -0.24 -9.92
N ILE A 79 -13.36 -1.43 -9.44
CA ILE A 79 -12.09 -2.11 -9.73
C ILE A 79 -12.00 -2.47 -11.22
N ASN A 80 -13.05 -3.08 -11.75
CA ASN A 80 -13.15 -3.48 -13.15
C ASN A 80 -12.99 -2.29 -14.12
N ILE A 81 -13.49 -1.11 -13.75
CA ILE A 81 -13.35 0.12 -14.56
C ILE A 81 -11.87 0.45 -14.84
N VAL A 82 -11.00 0.21 -13.86
CA VAL A 82 -9.56 0.39 -14.02
C VAL A 82 -8.99 -0.79 -14.78
N ASN A 83 -9.23 -2.02 -14.32
CA ASN A 83 -8.58 -3.22 -14.83
C ASN A 83 -8.97 -3.59 -16.28
N GLU A 84 -10.15 -3.16 -16.75
CA GLU A 84 -10.64 -3.35 -18.13
C GLU A 84 -10.26 -2.20 -19.07
N GLY A 85 -9.56 -1.17 -18.55
CA GLY A 85 -9.11 -0.01 -19.33
C GLY A 85 -10.22 0.97 -19.72
N THR A 86 -11.39 0.90 -19.07
CA THR A 86 -12.56 1.74 -19.38
C THR A 86 -12.61 3.05 -18.58
N LEU A 87 -11.66 3.29 -17.66
CA LEU A 87 -11.59 4.53 -16.91
C LEU A 87 -11.45 5.75 -17.83
N ASN A 88 -12.08 6.86 -17.41
CA ASN A 88 -12.11 8.15 -18.11
C ASN A 88 -12.35 9.29 -17.10
N PRO A 89 -12.30 10.57 -17.49
CA PRO A 89 -12.44 11.69 -16.55
C PRO A 89 -13.77 11.72 -15.79
N SER A 90 -14.87 11.28 -16.40
CA SER A 90 -16.19 11.21 -15.76
C SER A 90 -16.37 9.97 -14.90
N ASN A 91 -15.54 8.94 -15.11
CA ASN A 91 -15.56 7.71 -14.32
C ASN A 91 -14.14 7.20 -14.12
N ILE A 92 -13.52 7.66 -13.04
CA ILE A 92 -12.12 7.36 -12.74
C ILE A 92 -11.89 5.93 -12.23
N GLY A 93 -12.94 5.16 -11.97
CA GLY A 93 -12.87 3.85 -11.30
C GLY A 93 -12.45 3.95 -9.83
N TRP A 94 -12.08 2.82 -9.23
CA TRP A 94 -11.65 2.80 -7.83
C TRP A 94 -10.30 3.50 -7.65
N VAL A 95 -10.24 4.37 -6.64
CA VAL A 95 -9.03 4.97 -6.11
C VAL A 95 -9.26 5.17 -4.61
N ASN A 96 -8.25 4.89 -3.80
CA ASN A 96 -8.33 5.20 -2.38
C ASN A 96 -8.64 6.71 -2.21
N VAL A 97 -9.64 7.02 -1.40
CA VAL A 97 -10.09 8.40 -1.14
C VAL A 97 -8.96 9.29 -0.62
N ASN A 98 -8.03 8.72 0.14
CA ASN A 98 -6.87 9.41 0.68
C ASN A 98 -5.79 9.73 -0.38
N TYR A 99 -5.84 9.07 -1.55
CA TYR A 99 -4.89 9.22 -2.66
C TYR A 99 -5.53 9.74 -3.95
N ARG A 100 -6.70 10.37 -3.87
CA ARG A 100 -7.34 11.00 -5.04
C ARG A 100 -7.05 12.50 -5.11
N TRP A 101 -7.02 13.03 -6.34
CA TRP A 101 -6.93 14.46 -6.59
C TRP A 101 -8.25 15.17 -6.24
N GLY A 102 -9.38 14.57 -6.65
CA GLY A 102 -10.70 15.22 -6.57
C GLY A 102 -11.30 15.33 -5.17
N LYS A 103 -12.10 16.38 -4.97
CA LYS A 103 -12.77 16.70 -3.70
C LYS A 103 -13.42 15.50 -3.03
N ASP A 104 -13.18 15.33 -1.73
CA ASP A 104 -13.92 14.39 -0.88
C ASP A 104 -14.83 15.04 0.15
N ALA A 105 -15.98 14.39 0.41
CA ALA A 105 -16.93 14.83 1.43
C ALA A 105 -16.28 14.85 2.83
N SER A 106 -15.29 14.00 3.07
CA SER A 106 -14.55 13.90 4.34
C SER A 106 -13.33 14.81 4.39
N ASN A 107 -13.04 15.61 3.34
CA ASN A 107 -11.82 16.45 3.23
C ASN A 107 -10.52 15.68 3.50
N ASN A 108 -10.48 14.42 3.07
CA ASN A 108 -9.32 13.53 3.20
C ASN A 108 -8.54 13.37 1.88
N ASP A 109 -8.98 14.02 0.81
CA ASP A 109 -8.23 14.08 -0.45
C ASP A 109 -6.89 14.83 -0.28
N MET A 110 -5.99 14.61 -1.22
CA MET A 110 -4.59 15.06 -1.09
C MET A 110 -4.47 16.58 -1.04
N TYR A 111 -5.25 17.33 -1.84
CA TYR A 111 -5.18 18.81 -1.84
C TYR A 111 -5.78 19.41 -0.58
N ALA A 112 -6.82 18.81 0.01
CA ALA A 112 -7.32 19.20 1.32
C ALA A 112 -6.23 19.05 2.41
N LYS A 113 -5.47 17.95 2.39
CA LYS A 113 -4.38 17.71 3.35
C LYS A 113 -3.14 18.57 3.09
N ILE A 114 -2.82 18.83 1.82
CA ILE A 114 -1.78 19.81 1.43
C ILE A 114 -2.14 21.20 1.96
N ARG A 115 -3.41 21.64 1.84
CA ARG A 115 -3.85 22.91 2.40
C ARG A 115 -3.66 22.96 3.92
N GLN A 116 -3.95 21.87 4.64
CA GLN A 116 -3.70 21.80 6.08
C GLN A 116 -2.20 21.90 6.41
N ALA A 117 -1.34 21.23 5.65
CA ALA A 117 0.11 21.35 5.81
C ALA A 117 0.61 22.78 5.51
N ASN A 118 0.08 23.46 4.49
CA ASN A 118 0.41 24.86 4.20
C ASN A 118 0.05 25.77 5.37
N LEU A 119 -1.17 25.64 5.91
CA LEU A 119 -1.60 26.39 7.09
C LEU A 119 -0.70 26.11 8.29
N ALA A 120 -0.33 24.84 8.54
CA ALA A 120 0.58 24.50 9.62
C ALA A 120 1.93 25.20 9.48
N LEU A 121 2.55 25.13 8.31
CA LEU A 121 3.86 25.72 8.05
C LEU A 121 3.83 27.26 8.13
N GLU A 122 2.79 27.90 7.60
CA GLU A 122 2.61 29.35 7.69
C GLU A 122 2.52 29.82 9.15
N ASN A 123 1.73 29.11 9.96
CA ASN A 123 1.47 29.53 11.33
C ASN A 123 2.56 29.11 12.32
N LEU A 124 3.20 27.94 12.15
CA LEU A 124 4.29 27.49 13.02
C LEU A 124 5.50 28.43 12.96
N ARG A 125 5.74 29.08 11.80
CA ARG A 125 6.79 30.09 11.62
C ARG A 125 6.62 31.31 12.52
N ILE A 126 5.38 31.67 12.84
CA ILE A 126 5.03 32.83 13.68
C ILE A 126 4.46 32.42 15.04
N ALA A 127 4.50 31.13 15.37
CA ALA A 127 3.95 30.61 16.61
C ALA A 127 4.71 31.14 17.82
N THR A 128 3.96 31.49 18.88
CA THR A 128 4.50 32.19 20.05
C THR A 128 4.75 31.27 21.25
N PHE A 129 4.44 29.97 21.16
CA PHE A 129 4.79 29.03 22.22
C PHE A 129 6.32 28.85 22.34
N GLU A 130 6.79 28.62 23.57
CA GLU A 130 8.21 28.68 23.92
C GLU A 130 9.01 27.48 23.43
N ASP A 131 8.41 26.28 23.40
CA ASP A 131 9.10 25.04 23.04
C ASP A 131 9.50 25.01 21.56
N LYS A 132 10.71 25.48 21.27
CA LYS A 132 11.28 25.46 19.92
C LYS A 132 11.60 24.06 19.42
N THR A 133 11.90 23.11 20.32
CA THR A 133 12.15 21.72 19.92
C THR A 133 10.88 21.08 19.38
N LEU A 134 9.76 21.30 20.06
CA LEU A 134 8.44 20.93 19.58
C LEU A 134 8.11 21.63 18.26
N ASN A 135 8.32 22.95 18.18
CA ASN A 135 8.02 23.70 16.96
C ASN A 135 8.77 23.16 15.73
N ASP A 136 10.08 22.93 15.84
CA ASP A 136 10.89 22.33 14.78
C ASP A 136 10.34 20.97 14.36
N ARG A 137 10.03 20.11 15.35
CA ARG A 137 9.46 18.79 15.09
C ARG A 137 8.14 18.91 14.32
N LEU A 138 7.22 19.76 14.77
CA LEU A 138 5.92 19.96 14.13
C LEU A 138 6.05 20.51 12.70
N GLN A 139 7.01 21.42 12.44
CA GLN A 139 7.32 21.88 11.09
C GLN A 139 7.90 20.76 10.22
N GLY A 140 8.82 19.96 10.77
CA GLY A 140 9.40 18.81 10.08
C GLY A 140 8.36 17.75 9.71
N GLU A 141 7.44 17.43 10.62
CA GLU A 141 6.29 16.55 10.37
C GLU A 141 5.38 17.12 9.27
N ALA A 142 5.07 18.42 9.31
CA ALA A 142 4.24 19.07 8.28
C ALA A 142 4.90 19.04 6.88
N HIS A 143 6.21 19.30 6.80
CA HIS A 143 6.99 19.18 5.58
C HIS A 143 6.99 17.74 5.04
N PHE A 144 7.22 16.75 5.89
CA PHE A 144 7.17 15.34 5.50
C PHE A 144 5.80 14.96 4.95
N MET A 145 4.72 15.32 5.66
CA MET A 145 3.36 14.99 5.23
C MET A 145 3.02 15.66 3.89
N ARG A 146 3.41 16.92 3.69
CA ARG A 146 3.23 17.61 2.41
C ARG A 146 4.02 16.95 1.29
N ALA A 147 5.28 16.58 1.54
CA ALA A 147 6.11 15.81 0.60
C ALA A 147 5.45 14.49 0.22
N PHE A 148 4.93 13.76 1.21
CA PHE A 148 4.26 12.48 1.00
C PHE A 148 3.04 12.65 0.08
N PHE A 149 2.13 13.59 0.38
CA PHE A 149 0.94 13.81 -0.45
C PHE A 149 1.27 14.24 -1.89
N TYR A 150 2.28 15.10 -2.09
CA TYR A 150 2.72 15.43 -3.44
C TYR A 150 3.34 14.23 -4.16
N GLN A 151 4.14 13.41 -3.46
CA GLN A 151 4.68 12.20 -4.04
C GLN A 151 3.58 11.21 -4.46
N GLN A 152 2.52 11.10 -3.66
CA GLN A 152 1.32 10.33 -4.00
C GLN A 152 0.60 10.89 -5.24
N LEU A 153 0.35 12.20 -5.30
CA LEU A 153 -0.24 12.87 -6.46
C LEU A 153 0.53 12.54 -7.73
N ILE A 154 1.84 12.80 -7.73
CA ILE A 154 2.60 12.69 -8.97
C ILE A 154 2.74 11.24 -9.45
N ARG A 155 2.89 10.27 -8.56
CA ARG A 155 2.94 8.85 -8.97
C ARG A 155 1.62 8.31 -9.56
N TYR A 156 0.52 9.04 -9.42
CA TYR A 156 -0.77 8.73 -10.07
C TYR A 156 -1.02 9.58 -11.31
N TYR A 157 -0.71 10.88 -11.29
CA TYR A 157 -1.21 11.84 -12.28
C TYR A 157 -0.12 12.54 -13.10
N GLY A 158 1.17 12.32 -12.81
CA GLY A 158 2.26 13.10 -13.40
C GLY A 158 2.42 14.46 -12.73
N GLY A 159 2.89 15.47 -13.44
CA GLY A 159 2.99 16.85 -12.95
C GLY A 159 1.63 17.39 -12.52
N VAL A 160 1.58 18.08 -11.38
CA VAL A 160 0.36 18.62 -10.76
C VAL A 160 0.60 20.07 -10.33
N PRO A 161 -0.44 20.90 -10.10
CA PRO A 161 -0.24 22.23 -9.53
C PRO A 161 0.45 22.16 -8.16
N ILE A 162 1.56 22.90 -8.01
CA ILE A 162 2.23 23.07 -6.74
C ILE A 162 1.59 24.26 -6.02
N ILE A 163 0.86 23.94 -4.96
CA ILE A 163 0.23 24.88 -4.03
C ILE A 163 0.99 24.81 -2.70
N ASP A 164 1.84 25.79 -2.44
CA ASP A 164 2.72 25.85 -1.26
C ASP A 164 2.29 26.87 -0.21
N ARG A 165 1.15 27.54 -0.46
CA ARG A 165 0.49 28.49 0.44
C ARG A 165 -0.99 28.17 0.65
N SER A 166 -1.60 28.78 1.65
CA SER A 166 -3.05 28.79 1.81
C SER A 166 -3.69 29.90 0.96
N TYR A 167 -4.73 29.57 0.20
CA TYR A 167 -5.53 30.58 -0.47
C TYR A 167 -6.57 31.20 0.48
N GLY A 168 -6.75 32.51 0.37
CA GLY A 168 -7.84 33.26 1.00
C GLY A 168 -9.18 33.10 0.25
N LEU A 169 -10.25 33.62 0.84
CA LEU A 169 -11.55 33.70 0.17
C LEU A 169 -11.54 34.77 -0.92
N GLY A 170 -12.06 34.44 -2.10
CA GLY A 170 -12.18 35.39 -3.23
C GLY A 170 -10.91 35.57 -4.06
N GLU A 171 -9.87 34.79 -3.81
CA GLU A 171 -8.66 34.76 -4.63
C GLU A 171 -8.86 33.95 -5.92
N ASP A 172 -8.00 34.18 -6.92
CA ASP A 172 -7.98 33.35 -8.13
C ASP A 172 -7.34 31.98 -7.83
N TYR A 173 -8.16 30.94 -7.86
CA TYR A 173 -7.75 29.56 -7.66
C TYR A 173 -7.26 28.88 -8.95
N SER A 174 -7.32 29.56 -10.11
CA SER A 174 -6.96 28.96 -11.39
C SER A 174 -5.44 28.86 -11.57
N VAL A 175 -4.96 27.64 -11.75
CA VAL A 175 -3.53 27.31 -11.76
C VAL A 175 -3.20 26.25 -12.82
N THR A 176 -2.08 26.41 -13.51
CA THR A 176 -1.59 25.38 -14.44
C THR A 176 -0.92 24.24 -13.69
N ARG A 177 -0.86 23.06 -14.31
CA ARG A 177 -0.01 21.97 -13.80
C ARG A 177 1.45 22.42 -13.87
N ASN A 178 2.22 22.15 -12.81
CA ASN A 178 3.68 22.22 -12.90
C ASN A 178 4.21 21.01 -13.66
N THR A 179 5.44 21.15 -14.17
CA THR A 179 6.15 20.03 -14.79
C THR A 179 6.42 18.93 -13.76
N TRP A 180 6.61 17.71 -14.25
CA TRP A 180 7.04 16.58 -13.43
C TRP A 180 8.29 16.94 -12.62
N GLU A 181 9.30 17.50 -13.28
CA GLU A 181 10.58 17.88 -12.65
C GLU A 181 10.41 18.94 -11.56
N GLU A 182 9.59 19.96 -11.77
CA GLU A 182 9.27 20.95 -10.73
C GLU A 182 8.61 20.30 -9.51
N CYS A 183 7.67 19.37 -9.73
CA CYS A 183 7.04 18.64 -8.62
C CYS A 183 8.03 17.74 -7.88
N VAL A 184 8.93 17.05 -8.60
CA VAL A 184 10.01 16.28 -7.97
C VAL A 184 10.86 17.19 -7.09
N ASN A 185 11.34 18.30 -7.64
CA ASN A 185 12.20 19.24 -6.93
C ASN A 185 11.49 19.84 -5.71
N PHE A 186 10.17 20.02 -5.77
CA PHE A 186 9.38 20.39 -4.61
C PHE A 186 9.38 19.28 -3.54
N VAL A 187 9.06 18.04 -3.89
CA VAL A 187 9.07 16.89 -2.96
C VAL A 187 10.45 16.72 -2.32
N LEU A 188 11.53 16.79 -3.09
CA LEU A 188 12.89 16.63 -2.58
C LEU A 188 13.26 17.73 -1.58
N ARG A 189 12.91 19.00 -1.86
CA ARG A 189 13.12 20.12 -0.93
C ARG A 189 12.33 19.94 0.36
N GLU A 190 11.08 19.49 0.28
CA GLU A 190 10.27 19.22 1.46
C GLU A 190 10.85 18.07 2.29
N CYS A 191 11.33 17.00 1.64
CA CYS A 191 12.07 15.94 2.33
C CYS A 191 13.33 16.49 3.01
N ASP A 192 14.10 17.36 2.36
CA ASP A 192 15.31 17.95 2.95
C ASP A 192 15.01 18.85 4.16
N SER A 193 13.94 19.65 4.09
CA SER A 193 13.45 20.41 5.24
C SER A 193 13.00 19.51 6.38
N ALA A 194 12.26 18.43 6.09
CA ALA A 194 11.83 17.46 7.09
C ALA A 194 13.02 16.74 7.75
N ILE A 195 13.99 16.28 6.96
CA ILE A 195 15.22 15.64 7.46
C ILE A 195 15.96 16.59 8.40
N LEU A 196 16.16 17.84 7.99
CA LEU A 196 16.87 18.84 8.79
C LEU A 196 16.18 19.09 10.14
N LEU A 197 14.86 19.28 10.13
CA LEU A 197 14.08 19.64 11.32
C LEU A 197 13.84 18.47 12.27
N LEU A 198 13.73 17.25 11.75
CA LEU A 198 13.49 16.03 12.53
C LEU A 198 14.78 15.36 13.02
N LYS A 199 15.94 15.74 12.50
CA LYS A 199 17.22 15.13 12.87
C LYS A 199 17.46 15.22 14.38
N GLY A 200 17.69 14.07 15.00
CA GLY A 200 17.94 13.94 16.43
C GLY A 200 16.74 14.21 17.33
N LYS A 201 15.52 14.38 16.77
CA LYS A 201 14.29 14.54 17.55
C LYS A 201 13.73 13.16 17.91
N THR A 202 13.29 12.99 19.15
CA THR A 202 12.52 11.81 19.55
C THR A 202 11.09 11.97 19.05
N VAL A 203 10.59 10.96 18.32
CA VAL A 203 9.21 10.94 17.80
C VAL A 203 8.47 9.71 18.31
N ALA A 204 7.18 9.87 18.59
CA ALA A 204 6.31 8.75 18.95
C ALA A 204 6.11 7.81 17.75
N LEU A 205 5.82 6.53 18.01
CA LEU A 205 5.50 5.58 16.95
C LEU A 205 4.36 6.10 16.07
N GLY A 206 4.54 5.99 14.76
CA GLY A 206 3.59 6.48 13.75
C GLY A 206 3.76 7.96 13.37
N ARG A 207 4.58 8.74 14.08
CA ARG A 207 5.00 10.06 13.62
C ARG A 207 6.18 9.96 12.67
N ALA A 208 6.27 10.91 11.75
CA ALA A 208 7.36 11.01 10.80
C ALA A 208 8.69 11.29 11.50
N SER A 209 9.73 10.56 11.12
CA SER A 209 11.12 10.75 11.53
C SER A 209 11.96 11.29 10.37
N ASP A 210 13.19 11.69 10.67
CA ASP A 210 14.19 11.97 9.64
C ASP A 210 14.44 10.76 8.74
N LEU A 211 14.48 9.55 9.31
CA LEU A 211 14.58 8.30 8.53
C LEU A 211 13.38 8.07 7.60
N ALA A 212 12.16 8.41 8.04
CA ALA A 212 10.98 8.35 7.18
C ALA A 212 11.11 9.31 5.99
N ALA A 213 11.58 10.53 6.23
CA ALA A 213 11.81 11.52 5.17
C ALA A 213 12.94 11.10 4.20
N MET A 214 14.01 10.48 4.72
CA MET A 214 15.07 9.88 3.89
C MET A 214 14.53 8.72 3.03
N ALA A 215 13.63 7.88 3.57
CA ALA A 215 13.03 6.78 2.83
C ALA A 215 12.12 7.27 1.69
N LEU A 216 11.28 8.28 1.96
CA LEU A 216 10.47 8.94 0.93
C LEU A 216 11.36 9.56 -0.17
N LYS A 217 12.45 10.23 0.22
CA LYS A 217 13.43 10.79 -0.72
C LYS A 217 14.07 9.71 -1.59
N SER A 218 14.47 8.58 -1.01
CA SER A 218 15.02 7.42 -1.73
C SER A 218 14.02 6.87 -2.75
N ARG A 219 12.76 6.63 -2.35
CA ARG A 219 11.70 6.15 -3.25
C ARG A 219 11.46 7.13 -4.40
N MET A 220 11.38 8.42 -4.09
CA MET A 220 11.14 9.46 -5.10
C MET A 220 12.26 9.47 -6.15
N LEU A 221 13.52 9.47 -5.73
CA LEU A 221 14.67 9.47 -6.64
C LEU A 221 14.74 8.20 -7.48
N LEU A 222 14.42 7.03 -6.92
CA LEU A 222 14.29 5.80 -7.70
C LEU A 222 13.26 5.93 -8.83
N TYR A 223 12.09 6.48 -8.52
CA TYR A 223 11.02 6.67 -9.50
C TYR A 223 11.48 7.63 -10.60
N THR A 224 12.15 8.73 -10.25
CA THR A 224 12.63 9.70 -11.24
C THR A 224 13.60 9.13 -12.28
N ALA A 225 14.38 8.10 -11.91
CA ALA A 225 15.32 7.46 -12.80
C ALA A 225 14.70 6.32 -13.65
N SER A 226 13.48 5.89 -13.28
CA SER A 226 12.77 4.78 -13.92
C SER A 226 12.27 5.13 -15.34
N ASP A 227 12.03 4.10 -16.17
CA ASP A 227 11.72 4.24 -17.59
C ASP A 227 10.53 5.18 -17.89
N LEU A 228 9.46 5.10 -17.09
CA LEU A 228 8.26 5.93 -17.29
C LEU A 228 8.54 7.44 -17.17
N HIS A 229 9.54 7.82 -16.37
CA HIS A 229 9.84 9.22 -16.07
C HIS A 229 11.04 9.74 -16.85
N ASP A 230 11.62 8.93 -17.73
CA ASP A 230 12.60 9.34 -18.73
C ASP A 230 11.90 9.43 -20.09
N MET A 231 11.50 10.63 -20.52
CA MET A 231 10.65 10.79 -21.71
C MET A 231 11.26 10.24 -23.01
N PRO A 232 12.58 10.33 -23.27
CA PRO A 232 13.18 9.63 -24.41
C PRO A 232 12.90 8.13 -24.39
N THR A 233 13.07 7.48 -23.23
CA THR A 233 12.73 6.07 -23.05
C THR A 233 11.23 5.82 -23.16
N ALA A 234 10.40 6.56 -22.44
CA ALA A 234 8.96 6.32 -22.37
C ALA A 234 8.26 6.48 -23.73
N ARG A 235 8.66 7.48 -24.51
CA ARG A 235 8.12 7.71 -25.87
C ARG A 235 8.49 6.60 -26.84
N SER A 236 9.63 5.94 -26.65
CA SER A 236 10.01 4.77 -27.46
C SER A 236 9.18 3.53 -27.14
N LYS A 237 8.58 3.47 -25.94
CA LYS A 237 7.81 2.32 -25.44
C LYS A 237 6.30 2.47 -25.57
N SER A 238 5.78 3.69 -25.77
CA SER A 238 4.35 3.96 -25.80
C SER A 238 3.97 5.01 -26.85
N ALA A 239 3.09 4.63 -27.79
CA ALA A 239 2.53 5.54 -28.78
C ALA A 239 1.67 6.65 -28.14
N VAL A 240 0.95 6.33 -27.07
CA VAL A 240 0.11 7.30 -26.33
C VAL A 240 0.97 8.39 -25.68
N ILE A 241 2.09 8.01 -25.05
CA ILE A 241 3.04 8.98 -24.47
C ILE A 241 3.81 9.74 -25.58
N SER A 242 4.17 9.05 -26.67
CA SER A 242 4.83 9.66 -27.84
C SER A 242 3.99 10.77 -28.47
N GLY A 243 2.68 10.54 -28.63
CA GLY A 243 1.73 11.51 -29.19
C GLY A 243 1.34 12.65 -28.23
N TYR A 244 1.76 12.62 -26.97
CA TYR A 244 1.37 13.65 -26.01
C TYR A 244 2.17 14.95 -26.19
N ALA A 245 1.43 16.06 -26.35
CA ALA A 245 2.01 17.37 -26.64
C ALA A 245 2.74 18.03 -25.46
N LYS A 246 2.57 17.51 -24.23
CA LYS A 246 3.11 18.08 -22.99
C LYS A 246 3.96 17.07 -22.20
N PRO A 247 5.02 16.48 -22.80
CA PRO A 247 5.83 15.44 -22.15
C PRO A 247 6.45 15.90 -20.82
N GLU A 248 6.68 17.20 -20.64
CA GLU A 248 7.16 17.80 -19.39
C GLU A 248 6.22 17.58 -18.20
N LEU A 249 4.94 17.28 -18.45
CA LEU A 249 3.99 16.92 -17.41
C LEU A 249 4.05 15.43 -17.01
N LEU A 250 4.84 14.60 -17.70
CA LEU A 250 4.89 13.15 -17.45
C LEU A 250 6.25 12.71 -16.87
N GLY A 251 7.34 13.33 -17.33
CA GLY A 251 8.69 13.00 -16.91
C GLY A 251 9.74 14.00 -17.37
N TYR A 252 11.00 13.66 -17.16
CA TYR A 252 12.15 14.43 -17.63
C TYR A 252 12.24 14.38 -19.16
N THR A 253 12.22 15.54 -19.80
CA THR A 253 12.35 15.68 -21.26
C THR A 253 13.79 15.59 -21.76
N GLY A 254 14.77 15.61 -20.84
CA GLY A 254 16.19 15.45 -21.11
C GLY A 254 17.02 15.26 -19.83
N GLY A 255 18.29 15.66 -19.87
CA GLY A 255 19.22 15.55 -18.75
C GLY A 255 19.83 14.16 -18.57
N ASP A 256 20.80 14.07 -17.66
CA ASP A 256 21.60 12.86 -17.43
C ASP A 256 20.86 11.83 -16.57
N ARG A 257 20.47 10.71 -17.20
CA ARG A 257 19.81 9.59 -16.53
C ARG A 257 20.74 8.83 -15.59
N ILE A 258 22.04 8.75 -15.90
CA ILE A 258 23.04 8.13 -15.02
C ILE A 258 23.21 8.96 -13.75
N ALA A 259 23.16 10.30 -13.85
CA ALA A 259 23.13 11.16 -12.67
C ALA A 259 21.88 10.93 -11.81
N ARG A 260 20.70 10.71 -12.42
CA ARG A 260 19.47 10.36 -11.69
C ARG A 260 19.59 9.02 -10.95
N TRP A 261 20.13 7.98 -11.59
CA TRP A 261 20.41 6.69 -10.94
C TRP A 261 21.45 6.82 -9.82
N THR A 262 22.49 7.63 -10.03
CA THR A 262 23.50 7.93 -9.01
C THR A 262 22.88 8.62 -7.78
N ALA A 263 21.98 9.58 -8.00
CA ALA A 263 21.25 10.23 -6.92
C ALA A 263 20.36 9.25 -6.15
N ALA A 264 19.65 8.35 -6.86
CA ALA A 264 18.84 7.31 -6.25
C ALA A 264 19.68 6.37 -5.37
N LYS A 265 20.82 5.89 -5.89
CA LYS A 265 21.79 5.06 -5.14
C LYS A 265 22.25 5.77 -3.88
N ASN A 266 22.72 7.01 -4.01
CA ASN A 266 23.28 7.78 -2.90
C ASN A 266 22.24 8.07 -1.81
N ALA A 267 20.99 8.37 -2.19
CA ALA A 267 19.92 8.61 -1.22
C ALA A 267 19.56 7.35 -0.43
N ALA A 268 19.46 6.20 -1.10
CA ALA A 268 19.22 4.92 -0.42
C ALA A 268 20.40 4.56 0.51
N LYS A 269 21.63 4.69 0.01
CA LYS A 269 22.85 4.41 0.77
C LYS A 269 23.00 5.33 1.99
N ALA A 270 22.66 6.61 1.87
CA ALA A 270 22.70 7.55 3.00
C ALA A 270 21.80 7.10 4.15
N LEU A 271 20.60 6.57 3.86
CA LEU A 271 19.72 6.02 4.89
C LEU A 271 20.32 4.75 5.52
N MET A 272 20.83 3.86 4.67
CA MET A 272 21.47 2.62 5.14
C MET A 272 22.68 2.91 6.03
N ASP A 273 23.44 3.97 5.75
CA ASP A 273 24.60 4.40 6.53
C ASP A 273 24.24 5.18 7.79
N ALA A 274 23.14 5.95 7.77
CA ALA A 274 22.63 6.64 8.95
C ALA A 274 22.01 5.67 9.97
N ASN A 275 21.59 4.49 9.53
CA ASN A 275 20.93 3.49 10.34
C ASN A 275 21.46 2.07 10.05
N PRO A 276 22.77 1.84 10.18
CA PRO A 276 23.40 0.61 9.76
C PRO A 276 22.85 -0.54 10.59
N LEU A 277 22.41 -1.61 9.92
CA LEU A 277 22.01 -2.87 10.54
C LEU A 277 20.70 -2.84 11.36
N LYS A 278 19.81 -1.86 11.15
CA LYS A 278 18.41 -1.97 11.63
C LYS A 278 17.48 -2.78 10.74
N GLY A 279 17.86 -3.07 9.49
CA GLY A 279 17.06 -3.98 8.66
C GLY A 279 17.02 -5.38 9.28
N TYR A 280 15.82 -5.91 9.47
CA TYR A 280 15.63 -7.16 10.19
C TYR A 280 16.36 -8.31 9.49
N LYS A 281 17.38 -8.85 10.17
CA LYS A 281 18.23 -9.97 9.72
C LYS A 281 18.85 -9.78 8.32
N LEU A 282 19.24 -8.56 7.97
CA LEU A 282 19.92 -8.25 6.70
C LEU A 282 21.46 -8.41 6.75
N ASN A 283 22.00 -8.94 7.85
CA ASN A 283 23.44 -9.20 8.03
C ASN A 283 23.83 -10.66 7.71
N LEU A 284 22.90 -11.49 7.24
CA LEU A 284 23.14 -12.90 6.94
C LEU A 284 24.08 -13.09 5.74
N THR A 285 24.93 -14.10 5.83
CA THR A 285 25.89 -14.48 4.77
C THR A 285 25.58 -15.83 4.10
N ALA A 286 24.56 -16.54 4.60
CA ALA A 286 24.05 -17.78 4.03
C ALA A 286 22.54 -17.91 4.33
N PRO A 287 21.80 -18.70 3.55
CA PRO A 287 20.37 -18.91 3.79
C PRO A 287 20.08 -19.52 5.15
N VAL A 288 19.03 -19.03 5.81
CA VAL A 288 18.44 -19.73 6.97
C VAL A 288 17.67 -20.96 6.52
N SER A 289 17.21 -21.78 7.48
CA SER A 289 16.33 -22.92 7.15
C SER A 289 15.01 -22.44 6.53
N ALA A 290 14.32 -23.30 5.77
CA ALA A 290 13.01 -22.95 5.20
C ALA A 290 11.98 -22.54 6.28
N ALA A 291 12.00 -23.21 7.43
CA ALA A 291 11.13 -22.90 8.55
C ALA A 291 11.44 -21.51 9.14
N ASP A 292 12.71 -21.18 9.31
CA ASP A 292 13.13 -19.85 9.77
C ASP A 292 12.86 -18.77 8.72
N GLY A 293 13.00 -19.10 7.44
CA GLY A 293 12.67 -18.21 6.32
C GLY A 293 11.21 -17.80 6.33
N LYS A 294 10.31 -18.78 6.49
CA LYS A 294 8.87 -18.54 6.68
C LYS A 294 8.64 -17.67 7.92
N ARG A 295 9.22 -18.03 9.07
CA ARG A 295 9.04 -17.31 10.34
C ARG A 295 9.52 -15.85 10.25
N ASN A 296 10.67 -15.62 9.63
CA ASN A 296 11.21 -14.28 9.41
C ASN A 296 10.24 -13.43 8.57
N TYR A 297 9.67 -13.98 7.50
CA TYR A 297 8.75 -13.24 6.65
C TYR A 297 7.38 -13.00 7.31
N VAL A 298 6.88 -13.96 8.10
CA VAL A 298 5.71 -13.73 8.96
C VAL A 298 5.98 -12.59 9.95
N SER A 299 7.15 -12.57 10.56
CA SER A 299 7.54 -11.51 11.52
C SER A 299 7.59 -10.13 10.87
N LEU A 300 8.12 -10.05 9.64
CA LEU A 300 8.11 -8.83 8.81
C LEU A 300 6.68 -8.37 8.50
N ALA A 301 5.82 -9.28 8.03
CA ALA A 301 4.43 -8.97 7.73
C ALA A 301 3.65 -8.51 8.97
N MET A 302 3.99 -9.02 10.15
CA MET A 302 3.39 -8.60 11.42
C MET A 302 4.01 -7.33 12.01
N GLY A 303 5.10 -6.80 11.43
CA GLY A 303 5.86 -5.69 12.01
C GLY A 303 6.36 -5.97 13.43
N GLY A 304 6.56 -7.24 13.79
CA GLY A 304 6.83 -7.66 15.17
C GLY A 304 5.68 -7.39 16.16
N GLY A 305 4.45 -7.16 15.70
CA GLY A 305 3.31 -6.71 16.53
C GLY A 305 2.38 -7.81 17.05
N SER A 306 2.45 -9.03 16.50
CA SER A 306 1.58 -10.16 16.88
C SER A 306 2.02 -10.81 18.19
N LYS A 307 1.07 -11.45 18.89
CA LYS A 307 1.32 -12.28 20.08
C LYS A 307 1.62 -13.75 19.74
N SER A 308 1.51 -14.13 18.46
CA SER A 308 1.84 -15.49 18.01
C SER A 308 3.29 -15.84 18.35
N ALA A 309 3.52 -17.08 18.81
CA ALA A 309 4.87 -17.59 19.11
C ALA A 309 5.79 -17.64 17.87
N ASP A 310 5.22 -17.57 16.67
CA ASP A 310 5.95 -17.55 15.39
C ASP A 310 6.39 -16.14 14.97
N VAL A 311 6.16 -15.11 15.79
CA VAL A 311 6.46 -13.71 15.45
C VAL A 311 7.60 -13.19 16.31
N ASP A 312 8.71 -12.87 15.66
CA ASP A 312 9.89 -12.27 16.26
C ASP A 312 9.67 -10.76 16.42
N LYS A 313 9.60 -10.31 17.67
CA LYS A 313 9.40 -8.90 18.04
C LYS A 313 10.45 -7.97 17.40
N SER A 314 11.68 -8.45 17.20
CA SER A 314 12.76 -7.62 16.64
C SER A 314 12.54 -7.22 15.17
N ALA A 315 11.56 -7.83 14.48
CA ALA A 315 11.12 -7.38 13.15
C ALA A 315 10.51 -5.97 13.15
N GLU A 316 10.16 -5.39 14.30
CA GLU A 316 9.72 -3.99 14.39
C GLU A 316 10.79 -2.99 13.92
N SER A 317 12.08 -3.39 13.97
CA SER A 317 13.21 -2.61 13.47
C SER A 317 13.15 -2.30 11.97
N GLU A 318 12.34 -3.07 11.24
CA GLU A 318 12.13 -2.95 9.81
C GLU A 318 11.32 -1.71 9.42
N ILE A 319 10.40 -1.23 10.28
CA ILE A 319 9.47 -0.16 9.96
C ILE A 319 10.13 1.20 10.16
N LEU A 320 10.29 1.96 9.07
CA LEU A 320 10.83 3.33 9.10
C LEU A 320 9.70 4.35 9.29
N PHE A 321 8.52 4.04 8.75
CA PHE A 321 7.29 4.79 8.96
C PHE A 321 6.11 3.85 8.76
N GLY A 322 5.16 3.86 9.70
CA GLY A 322 4.01 2.98 9.64
C GLY A 322 2.78 3.54 10.33
N ARG A 323 1.62 2.98 9.97
CA ARG A 323 0.36 3.22 10.67
C ARG A 323 0.22 2.19 11.79
N TYR A 324 -0.04 2.66 13.01
CA TYR A 324 -0.26 1.82 14.18
C TYR A 324 -1.70 1.97 14.66
N TRP A 325 -2.27 0.89 15.19
CA TRP A 325 -3.63 0.85 15.70
C TRP A 325 -3.65 0.60 17.21
N THR A 326 -4.73 1.07 17.85
CA THR A 326 -4.96 0.87 19.28
C THR A 326 -6.36 0.33 19.49
N ILE A 327 -6.53 -0.59 20.43
CA ILE A 327 -7.85 -1.16 20.77
C ILE A 327 -8.88 -0.13 21.25
N ASN A 328 -8.41 1.04 21.70
CA ASN A 328 -9.24 2.13 22.22
C ASN A 328 -9.98 2.93 21.13
N LYS A 329 -9.65 2.74 19.86
CA LYS A 329 -10.28 3.44 18.74
C LYS A 329 -10.67 2.44 17.66
N ASP A 330 -11.95 2.36 17.35
CA ASP A 330 -12.40 1.60 16.18
C ASP A 330 -12.04 2.38 14.92
N GLU A 331 -11.20 1.79 14.06
CA GLU A 331 -10.79 2.37 12.78
C GLU A 331 -11.19 1.48 11.59
N SER A 332 -12.24 0.66 11.73
CA SER A 332 -12.76 -0.18 10.64
C SER A 332 -11.66 -1.04 10.00
N SER A 333 -11.63 -1.20 8.67
CA SER A 333 -10.79 -2.16 7.93
C SER A 333 -9.34 -2.26 8.42
N GLY A 334 -8.72 -1.16 8.86
CA GLY A 334 -7.37 -1.15 9.41
C GLY A 334 -7.12 -2.11 10.57
N MET A 335 -8.12 -2.32 11.46
CA MET A 335 -8.04 -3.30 12.55
C MET A 335 -8.76 -4.61 12.23
N TYR A 336 -9.50 -4.65 11.13
CA TYR A 336 -10.31 -5.78 10.68
C TYR A 336 -9.70 -6.44 9.43
N VAL A 337 -8.37 -6.46 9.31
CA VAL A 337 -7.65 -7.07 8.17
C VAL A 337 -8.02 -8.54 8.00
N GLY A 338 -8.09 -9.29 9.10
CA GLY A 338 -8.52 -10.69 9.08
C GLY A 338 -9.96 -10.86 8.60
N LEU A 339 -10.88 -10.00 9.05
CA LEU A 339 -12.27 -9.98 8.59
C LEU A 339 -12.37 -9.67 7.10
N THR A 340 -11.69 -8.62 6.67
CA THR A 340 -11.80 -8.09 5.30
C THR A 340 -11.12 -9.00 4.28
N ASN A 341 -10.08 -9.75 4.65
CA ASN A 341 -9.28 -10.54 3.71
C ASN A 341 -9.31 -12.05 3.93
N GLY A 342 -9.72 -12.51 5.11
CA GLY A 342 -9.67 -13.93 5.48
C GLY A 342 -10.71 -14.78 4.75
N PRO A 343 -10.68 -16.10 4.97
CA PRO A 343 -11.57 -17.04 4.29
C PRO A 343 -13.02 -17.01 4.80
N ASN A 344 -13.99 -17.14 3.91
CA ASN A 344 -15.42 -17.12 4.25
C ASN A 344 -15.86 -18.27 5.15
N GLY A 345 -15.19 -19.43 5.10
CA GLY A 345 -15.45 -20.51 6.05
C GLY A 345 -15.08 -20.15 7.50
N TYR A 346 -14.49 -18.96 7.73
CA TYR A 346 -14.26 -18.33 9.03
C TYR A 346 -15.15 -17.08 9.23
N HIS A 347 -16.23 -16.91 8.45
CA HIS A 347 -17.09 -15.71 8.42
C HIS A 347 -16.37 -14.40 8.02
N ASN A 348 -15.31 -14.52 7.21
CA ASN A 348 -14.58 -13.38 6.65
C ASN A 348 -15.01 -13.09 5.20
N TRP A 349 -14.51 -12.01 4.61
CA TRP A 349 -15.06 -11.43 3.37
C TRP A 349 -14.24 -11.68 2.11
N ALA A 350 -13.04 -12.25 2.22
CA ALA A 350 -12.17 -12.56 1.08
C ALA A 350 -11.87 -11.37 0.15
N GLY A 351 -11.70 -10.15 0.68
CA GLY A 351 -11.56 -8.93 -0.11
C GLY A 351 -10.54 -9.05 -1.25
N ASN A 352 -9.26 -9.27 -0.94
CA ASN A 352 -8.16 -9.15 -1.91
C ASN A 352 -7.51 -10.50 -2.26
N THR A 353 -8.28 -11.42 -2.86
CA THR A 353 -7.84 -12.81 -3.12
C THR A 353 -6.67 -12.91 -4.11
N PRO A 354 -5.58 -13.65 -3.81
CA PRO A 354 -4.44 -13.81 -4.69
C PRO A 354 -4.79 -14.49 -6.01
N VAL A 355 -4.20 -14.07 -7.11
CA VAL A 355 -4.38 -14.72 -8.43
C VAL A 355 -3.31 -15.79 -8.66
N GLN A 356 -3.60 -16.79 -9.48
CA GLN A 356 -2.63 -17.87 -9.78
C GLN A 356 -1.30 -17.33 -10.32
N LEU A 357 -1.34 -16.25 -11.09
CA LEU A 357 -0.12 -15.65 -11.64
C LEU A 357 0.85 -15.19 -10.55
N LEU A 358 0.35 -14.63 -9.44
CA LEU A 358 1.20 -14.32 -8.29
C LEU A 358 1.72 -15.59 -7.62
N VAL A 359 0.87 -16.61 -7.50
CA VAL A 359 1.25 -17.92 -6.92
C VAL A 359 2.37 -18.57 -7.73
N ASP A 360 2.33 -18.50 -9.06
CA ASP A 360 3.33 -19.08 -9.96
C ASP A 360 4.69 -18.37 -9.86
N ASP A 361 4.70 -17.07 -9.52
CA ASP A 361 5.94 -16.28 -9.44
C ASP A 361 6.78 -16.55 -8.17
N TYR A 362 6.21 -17.24 -7.17
CA TYR A 362 7.00 -17.78 -6.07
C TYR A 362 7.88 -18.93 -6.58
N GLU A 363 9.19 -18.82 -6.39
CA GLU A 363 10.15 -19.84 -6.79
C GLU A 363 9.94 -21.17 -6.04
N MET A 364 10.59 -22.22 -6.52
CA MET A 364 10.85 -23.44 -5.74
C MET A 364 11.95 -23.15 -4.70
N MET A 365 12.05 -23.98 -3.67
CA MET A 365 13.02 -23.82 -2.57
C MET A 365 14.48 -23.84 -3.06
N ASP A 366 14.77 -24.47 -4.20
CA ASP A 366 16.08 -24.47 -4.86
C ASP A 366 16.36 -23.21 -5.71
N GLY A 367 15.42 -22.26 -5.75
CA GLY A 367 15.52 -21.02 -6.50
C GLY A 367 15.16 -21.13 -7.97
N THR A 368 14.69 -22.30 -8.44
CA THR A 368 14.16 -22.47 -9.80
C THR A 368 12.74 -21.90 -9.91
N GLN A 369 12.33 -21.50 -11.12
CA GLN A 369 10.95 -21.08 -11.37
C GLN A 369 10.00 -22.28 -11.31
N PHE A 370 8.81 -22.07 -10.74
CA PHE A 370 7.74 -23.05 -10.79
C PHE A 370 7.21 -23.19 -12.23
N SER A 371 6.80 -24.40 -12.62
CA SER A 371 6.28 -24.70 -13.96
C SER A 371 5.18 -25.74 -13.95
N TRP A 372 4.02 -25.36 -14.48
CA TRP A 372 2.90 -26.28 -14.76
C TRP A 372 3.22 -27.36 -15.81
N SER A 373 4.31 -27.19 -16.57
CA SER A 373 4.79 -28.20 -17.52
C SER A 373 5.61 -29.31 -16.86
N ASN A 374 6.12 -29.07 -15.64
CA ASN A 374 6.83 -30.08 -14.85
C ASN A 374 5.81 -30.99 -14.14
N PRO A 375 5.77 -32.30 -14.43
CA PRO A 375 4.76 -33.20 -13.87
C PRO A 375 4.79 -33.30 -12.34
N THR A 376 5.98 -33.26 -11.73
CA THR A 376 6.14 -33.32 -10.27
C THR A 376 5.59 -32.07 -9.62
N GLN A 377 5.93 -30.89 -10.15
CA GLN A 377 5.44 -29.62 -9.64
C GLN A 377 3.93 -29.46 -9.88
N LYS A 378 3.41 -29.88 -11.04
CA LYS A 378 1.97 -29.88 -11.33
C LYS A 378 1.17 -30.79 -10.39
N ALA A 379 1.70 -31.96 -10.05
CA ALA A 379 1.04 -32.89 -9.14
C ALA A 379 1.03 -32.36 -7.69
N GLN A 380 2.03 -31.57 -7.32
CA GLN A 380 2.24 -31.05 -5.97
C GLN A 380 2.63 -29.55 -6.00
N PRO A 381 1.72 -28.66 -6.44
CA PRO A 381 2.07 -27.28 -6.74
C PRO A 381 2.42 -26.46 -5.50
N TYR A 382 2.05 -26.94 -4.31
CA TYR A 382 2.31 -26.24 -3.05
C TYR A 382 3.48 -26.83 -2.27
N ALA A 383 4.15 -27.85 -2.80
CA ALA A 383 5.31 -28.47 -2.15
C ALA A 383 6.62 -27.77 -2.50
N ASN A 384 7.54 -27.68 -1.52
CA ASN A 384 8.90 -27.18 -1.69
C ASN A 384 8.98 -25.81 -2.39
N ARG A 385 8.09 -24.88 -2.03
CA ARG A 385 8.08 -23.50 -2.55
C ARG A 385 8.99 -22.59 -1.71
N ASP A 386 9.28 -21.41 -2.24
CA ASP A 386 9.86 -20.30 -1.49
C ASP A 386 9.14 -20.12 -0.14
N PRO A 387 9.83 -20.04 1.01
CA PRO A 387 9.19 -19.93 2.32
C PRO A 387 8.18 -18.78 2.46
N ARG A 388 8.34 -17.73 1.66
CA ARG A 388 7.43 -16.58 1.62
C ARG A 388 6.07 -16.91 1.00
N PHE A 389 5.97 -17.94 0.15
CA PHE A 389 4.70 -18.44 -0.36
C PHE A 389 3.79 -18.84 0.80
N TYR A 390 4.29 -19.69 1.70
CA TYR A 390 3.56 -20.17 2.88
C TYR A 390 3.29 -19.09 3.93
N ALA A 391 3.97 -17.94 3.84
CA ALA A 391 3.73 -16.80 4.69
C ALA A 391 2.70 -15.82 4.09
N SER A 392 2.51 -15.85 2.77
CA SER A 392 1.72 -14.87 2.01
C SER A 392 0.39 -15.40 1.50
N ILE A 393 0.31 -16.69 1.18
CA ILE A 393 -0.82 -17.32 0.49
C ILE A 393 -1.41 -18.44 1.35
N LEU A 394 -2.74 -18.47 1.43
CA LEU A 394 -3.54 -19.61 1.88
C LEU A 394 -4.07 -20.34 0.64
N TYR A 395 -3.92 -21.68 0.63
CA TYR A 395 -4.24 -22.57 -0.49
C TYR A 395 -4.94 -23.85 0.01
N ASP A 396 -5.55 -24.64 -0.88
CA ASP A 396 -6.25 -25.87 -0.50
C ASP A 396 -5.36 -26.82 0.32
N GLY A 397 -5.81 -27.22 1.50
CA GLY A 397 -5.09 -28.08 2.44
C GLY A 397 -4.09 -27.37 3.35
N ALA A 398 -3.89 -26.06 3.21
CA ALA A 398 -3.02 -25.30 4.12
C ALA A 398 -3.59 -25.29 5.55
N ASP A 399 -2.75 -25.57 6.55
CA ASP A 399 -3.13 -25.37 7.95
C ASP A 399 -3.28 -23.88 8.28
N TRP A 400 -4.28 -23.56 9.09
CA TRP A 400 -4.58 -22.21 9.52
C TRP A 400 -5.03 -22.17 10.99
N LYS A 401 -5.62 -21.03 11.40
CA LYS A 401 -6.10 -20.81 12.75
C LYS A 401 -7.32 -21.69 13.09
N PRO A 402 -7.62 -21.88 14.40
CA PRO A 402 -8.80 -22.61 14.83
C PRO A 402 -10.09 -22.10 14.17
N ARG A 403 -10.88 -23.03 13.63
CA ARG A 403 -12.15 -22.76 12.92
C ARG A 403 -13.38 -23.09 13.78
N ASP A 404 -13.21 -23.97 14.76
CA ASP A 404 -14.25 -24.65 15.54
C ASP A 404 -15.31 -23.69 16.12
N LYS A 405 -14.90 -22.65 16.85
CA LYS A 405 -15.84 -21.73 17.53
C LYS A 405 -16.61 -20.84 16.56
N ILE A 406 -15.94 -20.31 15.53
CA ILE A 406 -16.54 -19.29 14.65
C ILE A 406 -17.41 -19.91 13.56
N SER A 407 -17.05 -21.10 13.06
CA SER A 407 -17.78 -21.78 11.99
C SER A 407 -18.89 -22.71 12.47
N GLY A 408 -19.10 -22.82 13.78
CA GLY A 408 -20.07 -23.76 14.36
C GLY A 408 -19.61 -25.22 14.28
N ASN A 409 -18.31 -25.48 14.46
CA ASN A 409 -17.68 -26.81 14.47
C ASN A 409 -17.85 -27.63 13.17
N VAL A 410 -18.12 -27.00 12.03
CA VAL A 410 -18.32 -27.74 10.76
C VAL A 410 -17.04 -28.36 10.20
N ASP A 411 -15.86 -27.90 10.65
CA ASP A 411 -14.57 -28.52 10.39
C ASP A 411 -13.56 -28.23 11.54
N PRO A 412 -13.12 -29.23 12.30
CA PRO A 412 -12.09 -29.09 13.33
C PRO A 412 -10.66 -29.25 12.79
N ALA A 413 -10.45 -29.55 11.51
CA ALA A 413 -9.11 -29.76 10.94
C ALA A 413 -8.31 -28.46 10.84
N ASN A 414 -8.97 -27.30 10.87
CA ASN A 414 -8.35 -25.97 10.73
C ASN A 414 -7.56 -25.84 9.42
N GLN A 415 -8.04 -26.50 8.36
CA GLN A 415 -7.41 -26.48 7.04
C GLN A 415 -8.24 -25.66 6.08
N ILE A 416 -7.57 -24.96 5.17
CA ILE A 416 -8.20 -24.21 4.10
C ILE A 416 -8.80 -25.16 3.08
N GLN A 417 -10.06 -24.93 2.72
CA GLN A 417 -10.83 -25.82 1.85
C GLN A 417 -11.35 -25.08 0.61
N THR A 418 -10.52 -24.94 -0.42
CA THR A 418 -10.87 -24.20 -1.65
C THR A 418 -11.27 -25.10 -2.83
N GLY A 419 -11.28 -26.41 -2.64
CA GLY A 419 -11.64 -27.40 -3.65
C GLY A 419 -13.05 -27.96 -3.56
N LYS A 420 -13.29 -29.00 -4.36
CA LYS A 420 -14.45 -29.90 -4.27
C LYS A 420 -13.97 -31.34 -4.04
N TYR A 421 -14.59 -32.02 -3.09
CA TYR A 421 -14.08 -33.28 -2.53
C TYR A 421 -15.10 -34.40 -2.70
N ASP A 422 -14.69 -35.48 -3.35
CA ASP A 422 -15.54 -36.64 -3.63
C ASP A 422 -16.01 -37.32 -2.33
N GLN A 423 -17.31 -37.45 -2.13
CA GLN A 423 -17.90 -38.15 -0.99
C GLN A 423 -18.28 -39.61 -1.29
N GLY A 424 -18.00 -40.07 -2.52
CA GLY A 424 -18.48 -41.34 -3.05
C GLY A 424 -19.81 -41.18 -3.79
N GLY A 425 -20.17 -42.19 -4.59
CA GLY A 425 -21.43 -42.20 -5.34
C GLY A 425 -21.55 -41.13 -6.43
N GLY A 426 -20.45 -40.48 -6.81
CA GLY A 426 -20.45 -39.40 -7.81
C GLY A 426 -20.81 -38.02 -7.26
N VAL A 427 -20.89 -37.85 -5.93
CA VAL A 427 -21.23 -36.60 -5.26
C VAL A 427 -19.97 -35.91 -4.75
N PHE A 428 -19.88 -34.60 -4.95
CA PHE A 428 -18.79 -33.77 -4.43
C PHE A 428 -19.28 -32.82 -3.34
N LEU A 429 -18.56 -32.77 -2.22
CA LEU A 429 -18.69 -31.76 -1.19
C LEU A 429 -17.93 -30.49 -1.63
N PRO A 430 -18.57 -29.32 -1.72
CA PRO A 430 -17.83 -28.08 -1.86
C PRO A 430 -17.07 -27.77 -0.58
N GLY A 431 -15.82 -27.32 -0.71
CA GLY A 431 -15.02 -26.85 0.41
C GLY A 431 -15.63 -25.63 1.09
N LEU A 432 -15.34 -25.49 2.38
CA LEU A 432 -15.88 -24.42 3.23
C LEU A 432 -15.37 -23.02 2.85
N ASP A 433 -14.24 -22.92 2.16
CA ASP A 433 -13.63 -21.67 1.73
C ASP A 433 -13.79 -21.49 0.21
N THR A 434 -15.00 -21.75 -0.28
CA THR A 434 -15.39 -21.62 -1.68
C THR A 434 -16.65 -20.78 -1.84
N ARG A 435 -16.93 -20.38 -3.08
CA ARG A 435 -18.21 -19.77 -3.47
C ARG A 435 -19.39 -20.74 -3.58
N SER A 436 -19.16 -22.02 -3.27
CA SER A 436 -20.21 -23.03 -3.10
C SER A 436 -20.32 -23.50 -1.65
N SER A 437 -19.66 -22.80 -0.72
CA SER A 437 -19.63 -23.13 0.70
C SER A 437 -21.03 -23.12 1.34
N SER A 438 -21.18 -23.89 2.41
CA SER A 438 -22.32 -23.78 3.33
C SER A 438 -22.26 -22.54 4.23
N ILE A 439 -21.13 -21.83 4.26
CA ILE A 439 -20.89 -20.63 5.08
C ILE A 439 -20.64 -19.45 4.15
N GLU A 440 -21.56 -18.48 4.17
CA GLU A 440 -21.40 -17.17 3.53
C GLU A 440 -20.75 -17.22 2.14
N ASN A 441 -21.25 -18.11 1.27
CA ASN A 441 -20.65 -18.38 -0.03
C ASN A 441 -20.43 -17.14 -0.93
N TRP A 442 -21.24 -16.10 -0.77
CA TRP A 442 -21.11 -14.81 -1.44
C TRP A 442 -19.79 -14.09 -1.10
N ASN A 443 -19.17 -14.40 0.04
CA ASN A 443 -17.84 -13.98 0.47
C ASN A 443 -16.72 -14.96 0.09
N GLY A 444 -17.00 -16.05 -0.64
CA GLY A 444 -15.98 -17.02 -1.04
C GLY A 444 -15.02 -16.48 -2.10
N SER A 445 -13.77 -16.96 -2.07
CA SER A 445 -12.74 -16.63 -3.05
C SER A 445 -13.12 -17.13 -4.45
N TRP A 446 -12.86 -16.30 -5.46
CA TRP A 446 -12.97 -16.69 -6.87
C TRP A 446 -11.75 -17.48 -7.35
N THR A 447 -10.59 -17.22 -6.75
CA THR A 447 -9.29 -17.64 -7.30
C THR A 447 -8.83 -19.00 -6.82
N GLY A 448 -9.46 -19.53 -5.76
CA GLY A 448 -9.01 -20.72 -5.04
C GLY A 448 -7.91 -20.44 -4.01
N TYR A 449 -7.60 -19.15 -3.76
CA TYR A 449 -6.60 -18.68 -2.81
C TYR A 449 -7.14 -17.59 -1.87
N TYR A 450 -6.50 -17.42 -0.72
CA TYR A 450 -6.71 -16.30 0.20
C TYR A 450 -5.39 -15.65 0.60
N VAL A 451 -5.45 -14.38 1.02
CA VAL A 451 -4.31 -13.66 1.59
C VAL A 451 -4.02 -14.21 2.98
N ARG A 452 -2.75 -14.53 3.22
CA ARG A 452 -2.21 -14.81 4.56
C ARG A 452 -1.43 -13.63 5.12
N LYS A 453 -0.67 -12.94 4.26
CA LYS A 453 0.16 -11.79 4.67
C LYS A 453 -0.71 -10.75 5.37
N PHE A 454 -0.18 -10.11 6.40
CA PHE A 454 -0.87 -9.12 7.24
C PHE A 454 -2.05 -9.60 8.09
N THR A 455 -2.50 -10.85 7.92
CA THR A 455 -3.46 -11.46 8.85
C THR A 455 -2.72 -12.10 10.00
N ASP A 456 -3.03 -11.67 11.22
CA ASP A 456 -2.39 -12.12 12.45
C ASP A 456 -2.62 -13.63 12.67
N PRO A 457 -1.53 -14.42 12.71
CA PRO A 457 -1.60 -15.88 12.87
C PRO A 457 -1.79 -16.31 14.33
N ASP A 458 -1.95 -15.38 15.29
CA ASP A 458 -2.25 -15.71 16.67
C ASP A 458 -3.50 -16.63 16.75
N PRO A 459 -3.35 -17.88 17.25
CA PRO A 459 -4.45 -18.84 17.32
C PRO A 459 -5.55 -18.42 18.29
N ASP A 460 -5.31 -17.45 19.18
CA ASP A 460 -6.33 -16.91 20.09
C ASP A 460 -7.28 -15.92 19.37
N LEU A 461 -6.91 -15.45 18.17
CA LEU A 461 -7.75 -14.61 17.32
C LEU A 461 -8.70 -15.46 16.46
N VAL A 462 -9.69 -16.04 17.14
CA VAL A 462 -10.67 -16.97 16.55
C VAL A 462 -11.91 -16.28 15.98
N ASP A 463 -12.41 -15.25 16.67
CA ASP A 463 -13.62 -14.52 16.22
C ASP A 463 -13.26 -13.60 15.04
N ASN A 464 -14.07 -13.62 13.99
CA ASN A 464 -13.85 -12.83 12.77
C ASN A 464 -13.83 -11.32 13.04
N THR A 465 -14.52 -10.87 14.09
CA THR A 465 -14.54 -9.48 14.54
C THR A 465 -13.44 -9.14 15.55
N THR A 466 -12.52 -10.05 15.84
CA THR A 466 -11.38 -9.74 16.71
C THR A 466 -10.45 -8.74 16.04
N ARG A 467 -10.31 -7.57 16.66
CA ARG A 467 -9.45 -6.49 16.18
C ARG A 467 -7.98 -6.86 16.28
N GLN A 468 -7.23 -6.55 15.22
CA GLN A 468 -5.78 -6.73 15.13
C GLN A 468 -5.08 -5.37 15.24
N THR A 469 -3.86 -5.37 15.77
CA THR A 469 -3.05 -4.15 15.95
C THR A 469 -1.70 -4.21 15.23
N ILE A 470 -1.63 -5.08 14.22
CA ILE A 470 -0.47 -5.21 13.31
C ILE A 470 -0.29 -3.90 12.54
N PRO A 471 0.90 -3.28 12.52
CA PRO A 471 1.12 -2.01 11.84
C PRO A 471 1.21 -2.15 10.31
N TRP A 472 0.80 -1.11 9.58
CA TRP A 472 0.98 -1.02 8.13
C TRP A 472 2.28 -0.29 7.81
N PRO A 473 3.22 -0.90 7.07
CA PRO A 473 4.47 -0.27 6.71
C PRO A 473 4.29 0.64 5.49
N PHE A 474 4.33 1.96 5.68
CA PHE A 474 4.43 2.89 4.54
C PHE A 474 5.83 2.87 3.93
N PHE A 475 6.85 2.74 4.78
CA PHE A 475 8.24 2.60 4.40
C PHE A 475 8.90 1.59 5.32
N ARG A 476 9.61 0.63 4.73
CA ARG A 476 10.45 -0.29 5.47
C ARG A 476 11.87 -0.33 4.96
N TYR A 477 12.79 -0.74 5.84
CA TYR A 477 14.22 -0.73 5.54
C TYR A 477 14.58 -1.57 4.31
N THR A 478 14.00 -2.77 4.16
CA THR A 478 14.25 -3.62 2.99
C THR A 478 13.80 -2.96 1.68
N GLU A 479 12.78 -2.11 1.68
CA GLU A 479 12.41 -1.35 0.47
C GLU A 479 13.54 -0.40 0.05
N VAL A 480 14.16 0.29 1.02
CA VAL A 480 15.28 1.19 0.75
C VAL A 480 16.49 0.40 0.23
N VAL A 481 16.74 -0.78 0.79
CA VAL A 481 17.77 -1.71 0.26
C VAL A 481 17.43 -2.15 -1.16
N MET A 482 16.17 -2.46 -1.47
CA MET A 482 15.73 -2.76 -2.83
C MET A 482 15.92 -1.57 -3.76
N ASN A 483 15.70 -0.33 -3.30
CA ASN A 483 15.95 0.88 -4.10
C ASN A 483 17.45 1.03 -4.40
N TYR A 484 18.33 0.74 -3.42
CA TYR A 484 19.78 0.71 -3.61
C TYR A 484 20.22 -0.36 -4.61
N ILE A 485 19.71 -1.59 -4.47
CA ILE A 485 20.00 -2.71 -5.39
C ILE A 485 19.63 -2.34 -6.82
N GLU A 486 18.43 -1.77 -7.06
CA GLU A 486 18.01 -1.38 -8.39
C GLU A 486 18.92 -0.33 -9.00
N ALA A 487 19.25 0.71 -8.23
CA ALA A 487 20.15 1.75 -8.70
C ALA A 487 21.56 1.21 -9.00
N CYS A 488 22.08 0.27 -8.21
CA CYS A 488 23.33 -0.42 -8.51
C CYS A 488 23.25 -1.23 -9.82
N ILE A 489 22.17 -1.97 -10.07
CA ILE A 489 21.97 -2.71 -11.33
C ILE A 489 22.02 -1.75 -12.53
N GLU A 490 21.31 -0.62 -12.44
CA GLU A 490 21.20 0.34 -13.53
C GLU A 490 22.49 1.14 -13.76
N LEU A 491 23.39 1.17 -12.76
CA LEU A 491 24.74 1.74 -12.86
C LEU A 491 25.81 0.70 -13.24
N GLY A 492 25.44 -0.57 -13.43
CA GLY A 492 26.38 -1.66 -13.73
C GLY A 492 27.18 -2.19 -12.53
N GLU A 493 26.79 -1.82 -11.30
CA GLU A 493 27.42 -2.22 -10.04
C GLU A 493 26.87 -3.57 -9.53
N GLU A 494 26.85 -4.57 -10.40
CA GLU A 494 26.10 -5.81 -10.15
C GLU A 494 26.61 -6.63 -8.96
N SER A 495 27.91 -6.57 -8.65
CA SER A 495 28.47 -7.28 -7.49
C SER A 495 27.89 -6.79 -6.17
N GLU A 496 27.74 -5.46 -6.05
CA GLU A 496 27.13 -4.82 -4.89
C GLU A 496 25.63 -5.16 -4.83
N ALA A 497 24.95 -5.09 -5.99
CA ALA A 497 23.54 -5.42 -6.11
C ALA A 497 23.25 -6.87 -5.68
N ARG A 498 24.01 -7.85 -6.17
CA ARG A 498 23.88 -9.26 -5.77
C ARG A 498 24.16 -9.47 -4.29
N THR A 499 25.13 -8.75 -3.71
CA THR A 499 25.45 -8.88 -2.28
C THR A 499 24.24 -8.54 -1.41
N TRP A 500 23.57 -7.43 -1.69
CA TRP A 500 22.38 -7.02 -0.93
C TRP A 500 21.14 -7.83 -1.28
N LEU A 501 20.95 -8.18 -2.55
CA LEU A 501 19.86 -9.05 -2.98
C LEU A 501 19.93 -10.42 -2.27
N ASN A 502 21.13 -10.97 -2.16
CA ASN A 502 21.35 -12.26 -1.49
C ASN A 502 21.09 -12.17 0.01
N ARG A 503 21.37 -11.04 0.68
CA ARG A 503 20.99 -10.86 2.11
C ARG A 503 19.48 -10.96 2.33
N ILE A 504 18.68 -10.39 1.41
CA ILE A 504 17.21 -10.49 1.45
C ILE A 504 16.78 -11.94 1.25
N ARG A 505 17.34 -12.61 0.25
CA ARG A 505 17.06 -14.03 -0.04
C ARG A 505 17.46 -14.95 1.10
N PHE A 506 18.62 -14.72 1.70
CA PHE A 506 19.14 -15.52 2.81
C PHE A 506 18.24 -15.44 4.03
N ARG A 507 17.69 -14.27 4.34
CA ARG A 507 16.67 -14.11 5.39
C ARG A 507 15.40 -14.89 5.12
N ALA A 508 15.01 -15.01 3.84
CA ALA A 508 13.89 -15.84 3.40
C ALA A 508 14.23 -17.34 3.27
N GLY A 509 15.48 -17.74 3.52
CA GLY A 509 15.95 -19.12 3.34
C GLY A 509 16.22 -19.51 1.88
N MET A 510 16.19 -18.54 0.96
CA MET A 510 16.37 -18.76 -0.48
C MET A 510 17.84 -18.76 -0.90
N PRO A 511 18.23 -19.54 -1.92
CA PRO A 511 19.62 -19.61 -2.39
C PRO A 511 20.08 -18.31 -3.05
N ALA A 512 21.40 -18.14 -3.16
CA ALA A 512 22.00 -16.96 -3.76
C ALA A 512 21.68 -16.83 -5.26
N VAL A 513 21.42 -15.59 -5.68
CA VAL A 513 21.37 -15.14 -7.07
C VAL A 513 22.79 -15.06 -7.61
N THR A 514 22.98 -15.62 -8.79
CA THR A 514 24.28 -15.65 -9.51
C THR A 514 24.18 -14.99 -10.89
N GLU A 515 22.96 -14.66 -11.33
CA GLU A 515 22.63 -14.04 -12.59
C GLU A 515 23.32 -12.67 -12.76
N THR A 516 23.54 -12.29 -14.02
CA THR A 516 24.18 -11.06 -14.46
C THR A 516 23.34 -10.39 -15.56
N GLY A 517 23.63 -9.13 -15.87
CA GLY A 517 23.00 -8.38 -16.95
C GLY A 517 21.47 -8.34 -16.87
N ALA A 518 20.81 -8.56 -18.00
CA ALA A 518 19.35 -8.56 -18.09
C ALA A 518 18.69 -9.61 -17.18
N ALA A 519 19.33 -10.78 -17.00
CA ALA A 519 18.80 -11.83 -16.13
C ALA A 519 18.82 -11.42 -14.64
N LEU A 520 19.86 -10.67 -14.20
CA LEU A 520 19.89 -10.10 -12.85
C LEU A 520 18.76 -9.08 -12.65
N LYS A 521 18.49 -8.24 -13.67
CA LYS A 521 17.41 -7.25 -13.61
C LYS A 521 16.04 -7.91 -13.48
N GLU A 522 15.77 -8.96 -14.25
CA GLU A 522 14.52 -9.72 -14.12
C GLU A 522 14.43 -10.48 -12.80
N ARG A 523 15.55 -11.05 -12.30
CA ARG A 523 15.59 -11.66 -10.97
C ARG A 523 15.29 -10.66 -9.87
N TYR A 524 15.85 -9.45 -9.94
CA TYR A 524 15.52 -8.36 -9.01
C TYR A 524 14.04 -7.97 -9.07
N ARG A 525 13.46 -7.83 -10.27
CA ARG A 525 12.04 -7.51 -10.44
C ARG A 525 11.12 -8.56 -9.82
N ASN A 526 11.46 -9.85 -9.97
CA ASN A 526 10.73 -10.92 -9.30
C ASN A 526 10.91 -10.85 -7.77
N GLU A 527 12.15 -10.69 -7.30
CA GLU A 527 12.44 -10.59 -5.87
C GLU A 527 11.68 -9.42 -5.22
N ARG A 528 11.63 -8.24 -5.87
CA ARG A 528 10.88 -7.08 -5.40
C ARG A 528 9.38 -7.38 -5.32
N ARG A 529 8.82 -8.08 -6.31
CA ARG A 529 7.41 -8.51 -6.31
C ARG A 529 7.11 -9.44 -5.14
N ILE A 530 7.93 -10.47 -4.92
CA ILE A 530 7.71 -11.45 -3.86
C ILE A 530 7.92 -10.82 -2.48
N GLU A 531 8.97 -10.03 -2.33
CA GLU A 531 9.31 -9.40 -1.06
C GLU A 531 8.23 -8.39 -0.65
N LEU A 532 7.74 -7.54 -1.57
CA LEU A 532 6.81 -6.44 -1.30
C LEU A 532 5.36 -6.74 -1.71
N ALA A 533 4.97 -8.02 -1.87
CA ALA A 533 3.61 -8.41 -2.24
C ALA A 533 2.59 -7.80 -1.26
N TYR A 534 1.48 -7.24 -1.78
CA TYR A 534 0.44 -6.57 -0.98
C TYR A 534 0.91 -5.32 -0.19
N GLU A 535 2.04 -4.70 -0.53
CA GLU A 535 2.56 -3.48 0.12
C GLU A 535 2.42 -2.21 -0.74
N ASP A 536 1.39 -2.13 -1.59
CA ASP A 536 1.12 -1.00 -2.49
C ASP A 536 2.27 -0.63 -3.44
N GLN A 537 3.13 -1.60 -3.80
CA GLN A 537 4.27 -1.40 -4.70
C GLN A 537 3.99 -1.83 -6.14
N ARG A 538 3.39 -3.02 -6.33
CA ARG A 538 3.30 -3.67 -7.65
C ARG A 538 2.60 -2.83 -8.73
N TYR A 539 1.55 -2.11 -8.33
CA TYR A 539 0.84 -1.16 -9.19
C TYR A 539 1.78 -0.09 -9.77
N HIS A 540 2.66 0.47 -8.95
CA HIS A 540 3.58 1.52 -9.37
C HIS A 540 4.86 0.96 -10.02
N ASP A 541 5.38 -0.17 -9.53
CA ASP A 541 6.57 -0.83 -10.09
C ASP A 541 6.35 -1.23 -11.56
N CYS A 542 5.20 -1.84 -11.88
CA CYS A 542 4.89 -2.21 -13.26
C CYS A 542 4.75 -1.00 -14.20
N ARG A 543 4.25 0.12 -13.67
CA ARG A 543 4.11 1.38 -14.43
C ARG A 543 5.47 2.02 -14.66
N ARG A 544 6.27 2.23 -13.61
CA ARG A 544 7.55 2.93 -13.72
C ARG A 544 8.59 2.17 -14.55
N TRP A 545 8.53 0.84 -14.56
CA TRP A 545 9.33 -0.02 -15.46
C TRP A 545 8.74 -0.15 -16.87
N MET A 546 7.53 0.35 -17.09
CA MET A 546 6.78 0.22 -18.34
C MET A 546 6.58 -1.24 -18.80
N ILE A 547 6.31 -2.13 -17.84
CA ILE A 547 5.99 -3.55 -18.10
C ILE A 547 4.52 -3.89 -17.88
N ALA A 548 3.69 -2.90 -17.53
CA ALA A 548 2.27 -3.05 -17.27
C ALA A 548 1.46 -3.79 -18.37
N PRO A 549 1.74 -3.61 -19.69
CA PRO A 549 1.08 -4.42 -20.73
C PRO A 549 1.30 -5.93 -20.56
N ALA A 550 2.48 -6.33 -20.12
CA ALA A 550 2.87 -7.73 -19.92
C ALA A 550 2.56 -8.23 -18.49
N THR A 551 2.08 -7.38 -17.58
CA THR A 551 1.80 -7.75 -16.19
C THR A 551 0.36 -7.45 -15.80
N LEU A 552 0.01 -6.18 -15.61
CA LEU A 552 -1.31 -5.75 -15.12
C LEU A 552 -2.42 -6.02 -16.15
N GLY A 553 -2.07 -6.02 -17.44
CA GLY A 553 -2.98 -6.35 -18.54
C GLY A 553 -3.18 -7.85 -18.79
N ARG A 554 -2.52 -8.73 -18.03
CA ARG A 554 -2.66 -10.19 -18.21
C ARG A 554 -4.05 -10.66 -17.79
N LYS A 555 -4.56 -11.66 -18.51
CA LYS A 555 -5.81 -12.34 -18.16
C LYS A 555 -5.67 -13.01 -16.79
N LEU A 556 -6.77 -13.03 -16.05
CA LEU A 556 -6.79 -13.66 -14.74
C LEU A 556 -6.69 -15.17 -14.89
N VAL A 557 -5.95 -15.79 -13.97
CA VAL A 557 -5.87 -17.25 -13.86
C VAL A 557 -6.25 -17.62 -12.43
N TYR A 558 -7.21 -18.53 -12.30
CA TYR A 558 -7.69 -19.11 -11.03
C TYR A 558 -7.26 -20.58 -10.95
N ILE A 559 -7.33 -21.17 -9.76
CA ILE A 559 -7.11 -22.61 -9.58
C ILE A 559 -8.43 -23.35 -9.34
N ASP A 560 -8.71 -24.40 -10.13
CA ASP A 560 -9.72 -25.40 -9.78
C ASP A 560 -9.03 -26.58 -9.08
N VAL A 561 -9.54 -26.93 -7.90
CA VAL A 561 -9.02 -28.05 -7.10
C VAL A 561 -10.08 -29.13 -6.96
N VAL A 562 -9.73 -30.34 -7.39
CA VAL A 562 -10.61 -31.52 -7.33
C VAL A 562 -9.91 -32.63 -6.56
N ALA A 563 -10.53 -33.14 -5.49
CA ALA A 563 -10.05 -34.32 -4.80
C ALA A 563 -10.98 -35.51 -5.10
N ARG A 564 -10.45 -36.57 -5.70
CA ARG A 564 -11.20 -37.81 -5.98
C ARG A 564 -10.77 -38.92 -5.04
N LEU A 565 -11.72 -39.67 -4.50
CA LEU A 565 -11.41 -40.81 -3.65
C LEU A 565 -10.59 -41.83 -4.41
N LYS A 566 -9.54 -42.34 -3.78
CA LYS A 566 -8.78 -43.48 -4.29
C LYS A 566 -9.64 -44.74 -4.21
N ALA A 567 -9.34 -45.71 -5.06
CA ALA A 567 -10.03 -46.99 -5.05
C ALA A 567 -9.95 -47.63 -3.65
N GLY A 568 -11.12 -48.00 -3.10
CA GLY A 568 -11.23 -48.59 -1.76
C GLY A 568 -11.21 -47.60 -0.58
N ALA A 569 -10.98 -46.31 -0.83
CA ALA A 569 -11.10 -45.27 0.20
C ALA A 569 -12.58 -44.88 0.41
N SER A 570 -12.89 -44.40 1.61
CA SER A 570 -14.20 -43.85 1.97
C SER A 570 -14.07 -42.43 2.51
N PHE A 571 -15.10 -41.62 2.24
CA PHE A 571 -15.25 -40.29 2.81
C PHE A 571 -15.31 -40.35 4.34
N ALA A 572 -14.64 -39.41 4.99
CA ALA A 572 -14.78 -39.17 6.43
C ALA A 572 -15.38 -37.78 6.64
N ALA A 573 -16.42 -37.70 7.46
CA ALA A 573 -17.04 -36.45 7.90
C ALA A 573 -16.53 -36.08 9.30
N PRO A 574 -16.13 -34.83 9.56
CA PRO A 574 -15.95 -33.74 8.59
C PRO A 574 -14.77 -33.98 7.65
N TYR A 575 -14.79 -33.34 6.47
CA TYR A 575 -13.70 -33.45 5.49
C TYR A 575 -12.38 -32.95 6.09
N LYS A 576 -11.28 -33.63 5.73
CA LYS A 576 -9.91 -33.22 6.02
C LYS A 576 -9.07 -33.48 4.78
N HIS A 577 -8.10 -32.60 4.49
CA HIS A 577 -7.13 -32.85 3.44
C HIS A 577 -6.28 -34.10 3.77
N ASP A 578 -6.30 -35.11 2.89
CA ASP A 578 -5.69 -36.41 3.13
C ASP A 578 -5.27 -37.07 1.80
N GLU A 579 -4.00 -36.89 1.43
CA GLU A 579 -3.41 -37.49 0.23
C GLU A 579 -3.36 -39.02 0.28
N THR A 580 -3.56 -39.67 1.43
CA THR A 580 -3.65 -41.14 1.48
C THR A 580 -4.98 -41.64 0.96
N LYS A 581 -6.05 -40.83 1.06
CA LYS A 581 -7.41 -41.16 0.63
C LYS A 581 -7.80 -40.55 -0.70
N TYR A 582 -7.24 -39.40 -1.05
CA TYR A 582 -7.62 -38.65 -2.24
C TYR A 582 -6.48 -38.50 -3.26
N ASN A 583 -6.84 -38.46 -4.53
CA ASN A 583 -6.01 -37.92 -5.60
C ASN A 583 -6.45 -36.47 -5.85
N TYR A 584 -5.57 -35.51 -5.57
CA TYR A 584 -5.81 -34.10 -5.84
C TYR A 584 -5.38 -33.75 -7.27
N THR A 585 -6.21 -32.96 -7.95
CA THR A 585 -5.91 -32.38 -9.26
C THR A 585 -6.06 -30.87 -9.18
N TYR A 586 -5.02 -30.17 -9.63
CA TYR A 586 -4.93 -28.72 -9.66
C TYR A 586 -4.92 -28.26 -11.11
N THR A 587 -5.91 -27.47 -11.51
CA THR A 587 -6.07 -27.02 -12.91
C THR A 587 -6.11 -25.50 -12.97
N PRO A 588 -5.06 -24.84 -13.47
CA PRO A 588 -5.12 -23.40 -13.72
C PRO A 588 -6.12 -23.11 -14.84
N LEU A 589 -7.01 -22.15 -14.62
CA LEU A 589 -8.07 -21.76 -15.55
C LEU A 589 -7.95 -20.28 -15.84
N GLU A 590 -7.84 -19.91 -17.11
CA GLU A 590 -8.02 -18.52 -17.53
C GLU A 590 -9.50 -18.13 -17.37
N VAL A 591 -9.76 -17.02 -16.66
CA VAL A 591 -11.12 -16.58 -16.32
C VAL A 591 -11.27 -15.09 -16.57
N ASN A 592 -12.31 -14.70 -17.32
CA ASN A 592 -12.60 -13.29 -17.64
C ASN A 592 -13.99 -12.85 -17.16
N SER A 593 -14.65 -13.65 -16.31
CA SER A 593 -16.03 -13.39 -15.90
C SER A 593 -16.18 -12.35 -14.79
N GLN A 594 -15.15 -12.15 -13.97
CA GLN A 594 -15.17 -11.14 -12.89
C GLN A 594 -14.66 -9.79 -13.37
N GLU A 595 -13.58 -9.80 -14.14
CA GLU A 595 -13.03 -8.65 -14.83
C GLU A 595 -12.25 -9.13 -16.06
N ASP A 596 -12.48 -8.49 -17.20
CA ASP A 596 -11.77 -8.81 -18.44
C ASP A 596 -10.55 -7.91 -18.61
N ARG A 597 -9.45 -8.28 -17.92
CA ARG A 597 -8.27 -7.41 -17.83
C ARG A 597 -7.72 -7.01 -19.19
N LYS A 598 -7.44 -5.72 -19.34
CA LYS A 598 -6.84 -5.11 -20.52
C LYS A 598 -5.94 -3.96 -20.09
N TRP A 599 -4.78 -3.86 -20.73
CA TRP A 599 -3.94 -2.67 -20.62
C TRP A 599 -4.12 -1.75 -21.83
N ASP A 600 -4.30 -0.47 -21.55
CA ASP A 600 -4.21 0.63 -22.50
C ASP A 600 -3.13 1.60 -21.98
N ASP A 601 -2.22 2.06 -22.83
CA ASP A 601 -1.11 2.91 -22.41
C ASP A 601 -1.55 4.25 -21.78
N LYS A 602 -2.79 4.70 -22.03
CA LYS A 602 -3.36 5.83 -21.27
C LYS A 602 -3.33 5.59 -19.75
N MET A 603 -3.34 4.33 -19.31
CA MET A 603 -3.36 3.89 -17.91
C MET A 603 -2.03 4.01 -17.17
N TYR A 604 -0.94 4.41 -17.86
CA TYR A 604 0.31 4.78 -17.19
C TYR A 604 0.09 5.94 -16.20
N TYR A 605 -0.85 6.85 -16.52
CA TYR A 605 -1.31 7.91 -15.64
C TYR A 605 -2.83 7.86 -15.49
N ARG A 606 -3.35 8.23 -14.32
CA ARG A 606 -4.80 8.31 -14.12
C ARG A 606 -5.35 9.58 -14.80
N PRO A 607 -6.63 9.57 -15.24
CA PRO A 607 -7.29 10.78 -15.68
C PRO A 607 -7.46 11.74 -14.50
N ILE A 608 -7.32 13.03 -14.77
CA ILE A 608 -7.77 14.09 -13.85
C ILE A 608 -9.32 14.07 -13.86
N PRO A 609 -9.99 14.04 -12.70
CA PRO A 609 -11.45 13.98 -12.64
C PRO A 609 -12.12 15.13 -13.40
N GLN A 610 -13.25 14.85 -14.04
CA GLN A 610 -13.98 15.84 -14.85
C GLN A 610 -14.36 17.09 -14.05
N ASP A 611 -14.73 16.94 -12.77
CA ASP A 611 -15.09 18.07 -11.92
C ASP A 611 -13.91 19.02 -11.67
N GLU A 612 -12.69 18.49 -11.56
CA GLU A 612 -11.48 19.30 -11.43
C GLU A 612 -11.18 20.03 -12.74
N MET A 613 -11.31 19.34 -13.88
CA MET A 613 -11.15 19.94 -15.22
C MET A 613 -12.16 21.06 -15.46
N ASN A 614 -13.40 20.91 -14.99
CA ASN A 614 -14.46 21.92 -15.11
C ASN A 614 -14.22 23.11 -14.17
N THR A 615 -13.67 22.87 -12.98
CA THR A 615 -13.43 23.91 -11.97
C THR A 615 -12.22 24.77 -12.31
N ASN A 616 -11.17 24.18 -12.90
CA ASN A 616 -9.96 24.88 -13.29
C ASN A 616 -9.63 24.66 -14.77
N LEU A 617 -10.10 25.59 -15.61
CA LEU A 617 -9.92 25.56 -17.07
C LEU A 617 -8.46 25.70 -17.54
N LYS A 618 -7.51 25.97 -16.64
CA LYS A 618 -6.07 25.97 -16.96
C LYS A 618 -5.44 24.56 -16.88
N LEU A 619 -6.18 23.56 -16.40
CA LEU A 619 -5.70 22.19 -16.35
C LEU A 619 -5.66 21.56 -17.75
N ILE A 620 -4.65 20.72 -17.96
CA ILE A 620 -4.50 19.91 -19.16
C ILE A 620 -4.61 18.45 -18.74
N GLN A 621 -5.48 17.71 -19.40
CA GLN A 621 -5.72 16.30 -19.12
C GLN A 621 -4.52 15.42 -19.52
N ASN A 622 -4.36 14.28 -18.85
CA ASN A 622 -3.36 13.27 -19.18
C ASN A 622 -3.63 12.59 -20.54
N PRO A 623 -2.60 12.02 -21.17
CA PRO A 623 -2.74 11.47 -22.53
C PRO A 623 -3.75 10.33 -22.61
N GLY A 624 -4.54 10.31 -23.68
CA GLY A 624 -5.53 9.26 -23.94
C GLY A 624 -6.89 9.45 -23.25
N TYR A 625 -7.14 10.61 -22.64
CA TYR A 625 -8.41 10.93 -21.95
C TYR A 625 -9.09 12.23 -22.43
N ASN A 626 -8.68 12.75 -23.60
CA ASN A 626 -9.29 13.93 -24.23
C ASN A 626 -10.53 13.59 -25.03
#